data_AF-A0A151QLJ0-F1
#
_entry.id   AF-A0A151QLJ0-F1
#
_cell.length_a   1.000
_cell.length_b   1.000
_cell.length_c   1.000
_cell.angle_alpha   90.00
_cell.angle_beta   90.00
_cell.angle_gamma   90.00
#
_symmetry.space_group_name_H-M   'P 1'
#
loop_
_entity.id
_entity.type
_entity.pdbx_description
1 polymer ?
#
loop_
_entity_poly.entity_id
_entity_poly.type
_entity_poly.pdbx_seq_one_letter_code
_entity_poly.pdbx_strand_id
1 'polypeptide(L)'
;LIHLLPKFHGHAGDDPHKHLKEFHIVCSTMKPPGVQDDHIYLKAFPHSLEGVAKDWLYYLAPRSITSWDHLKRMFLEKFFPASRTTTIRKDISGIRQLGGESLYE
;
A
#
# COMPACT_ATOMS: atom_id res chain seq x y z
N LEU A 1 -4.68 17.99 9.81
CA LEU A 1 -3.45 17.32 9.36
C LEU A 1 -3.70 15.84 9.04
N ILE A 2 -4.21 15.04 9.99
CA ILE A 2 -4.61 13.63 9.75
C ILE A 2 -5.63 13.48 8.60
N HIS A 3 -6.51 14.48 8.43
CA HIS A 3 -7.52 14.50 7.35
C HIS A 3 -6.94 14.61 5.93
N LEU A 4 -5.66 14.99 5.78
CA LEU A 4 -5.00 15.08 4.47
C LEU A 4 -4.34 13.77 4.04
N LEU A 5 -4.23 12.79 4.95
CA LEU A 5 -3.63 11.51 4.63
C LEU A 5 -4.55 10.75 3.66
N PRO A 6 -3.99 10.09 2.62
CA PRO A 6 -4.77 9.19 1.79
C PRO A 6 -5.37 8.07 2.65
N LYS A 7 -6.50 7.53 2.20
CA LYS A 7 -7.21 6.45 2.89
C LYS A 7 -7.05 5.14 2.13
N PHE A 8 -6.63 4.11 2.85
CA PHE A 8 -6.52 2.77 2.32
C PHE A 8 -7.40 1.82 3.10
N HIS A 9 -8.35 1.19 2.42
CA HIS A 9 -9.34 0.30 3.05
C HIS A 9 -8.87 -1.15 3.03
N GLY A 10 -8.04 -1.53 2.05
CA GLY A 10 -7.55 -2.89 1.86
C GLY A 10 -8.44 -3.74 0.97
N HIS A 11 -9.24 -3.12 0.09
CA HIS A 11 -10.10 -3.81 -0.86
C HIS A 11 -9.30 -4.38 -2.06
N ALA A 12 -9.89 -5.30 -2.82
CA ALA A 12 -9.23 -5.96 -3.95
C ALA A 12 -8.81 -5.00 -5.07
N GLY A 13 -9.50 -3.87 -5.23
CA GLY A 13 -9.17 -2.82 -6.20
C GLY A 13 -8.26 -1.72 -5.66
N ASP A 14 -7.92 -1.74 -4.37
CA ASP A 14 -7.00 -0.75 -3.81
C ASP A 14 -5.56 -1.06 -4.24
N ASP A 15 -4.82 -0.03 -4.62
CA ASP A 15 -3.39 -0.14 -4.96
C ASP A 15 -2.53 0.29 -3.76
N PRO A 16 -1.87 -0.65 -3.06
CA PRO A 16 -1.04 -0.33 -1.90
C PRO A 16 0.24 0.44 -2.28
N HIS A 17 0.75 0.31 -3.51
CA HIS A 17 1.91 1.08 -3.96
C HIS A 17 1.54 2.55 -4.20
N LYS A 18 0.38 2.78 -4.85
CA LYS A 18 -0.17 4.13 -5.02
C LYS A 18 -0.40 4.79 -3.65
N HIS A 19 -1.01 4.07 -2.71
CA HIS A 19 -1.21 4.57 -1.34
C HIS A 19 0.10 4.99 -0.67
N LEU A 20 1.13 4.15 -0.70
CA LEU A 20 2.44 4.48 -0.10
C LEU A 20 3.07 5.72 -0.73
N LYS A 21 2.93 5.90 -2.05
CA LYS A 21 3.45 7.07 -2.76
C LYS A 21 2.73 8.35 -2.34
N GLU A 22 1.39 8.33 -2.32
CA GLU A 22 0.57 9.47 -1.89
C GLU A 22 0.82 9.80 -0.41
N PHE A 23 0.91 8.79 0.44
CA PHE A 23 1.22 8.93 1.86
C PHE A 23 2.58 9.61 2.06
N HIS A 24 3.61 9.17 1.33
CA HIS A 24 4.94 9.76 1.39
C HIS A 24 4.93 11.24 0.98
N ILE A 25 4.21 11.60 -0.10
CA ILE A 25 4.07 13.00 -0.53
C ILE A 25 3.46 13.84 0.58
N VAL A 26 2.33 13.43 1.16
CA VAL A 26 1.65 14.18 2.23
C VAL A 26 2.53 14.29 3.48
N CYS A 27 3.21 13.23 3.89
CA CYS A 27 4.06 13.29 5.07
C CYS A 27 5.32 14.14 4.84
N SER A 28 5.88 14.15 3.63
CA SER A 28 7.07 14.94 3.29
C SER A 28 6.82 16.45 3.35
N THR A 29 5.63 16.91 2.96
CA THR A 29 5.25 18.33 3.01
C THR A 29 4.95 18.81 4.44
N MET A 30 4.76 17.88 5.37
CA MET A 30 4.38 18.14 6.76
C MET A 30 5.53 17.91 7.75
N LYS A 31 6.72 17.56 7.26
CA LYS A 31 7.90 17.23 8.07
C LYS A 31 8.46 18.47 8.79
N PRO A 32 8.54 18.48 10.13
CA PRO A 32 9.28 19.51 10.86
C PRO A 32 10.80 19.36 10.61
N PRO A 33 11.56 20.48 10.55
CA PRO A 33 13.01 20.43 10.43
C PRO A 33 13.65 19.61 11.57
N GLY A 34 14.59 18.72 11.24
CA GLY A 34 15.36 17.96 12.22
C GLY A 34 14.69 16.69 12.77
N VAL A 35 13.47 16.34 12.35
CA VAL A 35 12.81 15.09 12.75
C VAL A 35 13.14 13.96 11.75
N GLN A 36 13.40 12.77 12.28
CA GLN A 36 13.64 11.56 11.47
C GLN A 36 12.34 11.09 10.80
N ASP A 37 12.40 10.84 9.50
CA ASP A 37 11.25 10.51 8.65
C ASP A 37 10.52 9.25 9.12
N ASP A 38 11.26 8.24 9.56
CA ASP A 38 10.72 6.98 10.08
C ASP A 38 9.71 7.18 11.21
N HIS A 39 10.00 8.06 12.17
CA HIS A 39 9.10 8.30 13.30
C HIS A 39 7.80 8.97 12.87
N ILE A 40 7.87 9.89 11.90
CA ILE A 40 6.70 10.58 11.36
C ILE A 40 5.83 9.57 10.63
N TYR A 41 6.42 8.75 9.76
CA TYR A 41 5.70 7.76 8.97
C TYR A 41 5.04 6.69 9.85
N LEU A 42 5.77 6.15 10.83
CA LEU A 42 5.23 5.16 11.77
C LEU A 42 4.05 5.69 12.58
N LYS A 43 4.08 6.96 12.98
CA LYS A 43 2.99 7.59 13.72
C LYS A 43 1.80 7.98 12.83
N ALA A 44 2.05 8.41 11.60
CA ALA A 44 1.00 8.85 10.68
C ALA A 44 0.29 7.69 9.98
N PHE A 45 1.00 6.60 9.68
CA PHE A 45 0.48 5.49 8.88
C PHE A 45 -0.82 4.86 9.42
N PRO A 46 -0.98 4.60 10.74
CA PRO A 46 -2.23 4.06 11.28
C PRO A 46 -3.45 4.93 10.97
N HIS A 47 -3.27 6.24 10.81
CA HIS A 47 -4.34 7.18 10.50
C HIS A 47 -4.68 7.24 9.01
N SER A 48 -3.84 6.64 8.16
CA SER A 48 -4.08 6.47 6.71
C SER A 48 -4.85 5.19 6.38
N LEU A 49 -5.05 4.29 7.35
CA LEU A 49 -5.76 3.03 7.16
C LEU A 49 -7.20 3.09 7.67
N GLU A 50 -8.09 2.42 6.95
CA GLU A 50 -9.49 2.22 7.30
C GLU A 50 -9.92 0.77 7.06
N GLY A 51 -11.11 0.38 7.54
CA GLY A 51 -11.67 -0.95 7.35
C GLY A 51 -10.71 -2.09 7.65
N VAL A 52 -10.65 -3.07 6.74
CA VAL A 52 -9.85 -4.29 6.91
C VAL A 52 -8.34 -4.02 7.01
N ALA A 53 -7.86 -2.93 6.42
CA ALA A 53 -6.46 -2.54 6.55
C ALA A 53 -6.12 -2.04 7.96
N LYS A 54 -7.04 -1.27 8.56
CA LYS A 54 -6.87 -0.80 9.93
C LYS A 54 -6.94 -1.95 10.92
N ASP A 55 -7.90 -2.87 10.74
CA ASP A 55 -8.04 -4.06 11.57
C ASP A 55 -6.78 -4.94 11.50
N TRP A 56 -6.24 -5.17 10.30
CA TRP A 56 -4.99 -5.90 10.12
C TRP A 56 -3.85 -5.30 10.97
N LEU A 57 -3.70 -3.97 10.95
CA LEU A 57 -2.65 -3.29 11.71
C LEU A 57 -2.85 -3.47 13.22
N TYR A 58 -4.09 -3.46 13.72
CA TYR A 58 -4.39 -3.69 15.14
C TYR A 58 -4.10 -5.12 15.61
N TYR A 59 -4.24 -6.10 14.72
CA TYR A 59 -3.93 -7.51 15.04
C TYR A 59 -2.43 -7.84 15.01
N LEU A 60 -1.56 -6.92 14.58
CA LEU A 60 -0.12 -7.14 14.65
C LEU A 60 0.36 -7.11 16.11
N ALA A 61 1.33 -7.96 16.42
CA ALA A 61 1.91 -8.01 17.76
C ALA A 61 2.49 -6.64 18.16
N PRO A 62 2.15 -6.10 19.36
CA PRO A 62 2.72 -4.85 19.83
C PRO A 62 4.25 -4.92 19.85
N ARG A 63 4.92 -3.86 19.38
CA ARG A 63 6.41 -3.77 19.26
C ARG A 63 7.07 -4.67 18.20
N SER A 64 6.31 -5.35 17.35
CA SER A 64 6.90 -6.09 16.21
C SER A 64 7.50 -5.20 15.12
N ILE A 65 7.05 -3.95 15.03
CA ILE A 65 7.44 -2.98 14.01
C ILE A 65 8.28 -1.88 14.66
N THR A 66 9.55 -1.81 14.28
CA THR A 66 10.51 -0.84 14.82
C THR A 66 11.04 0.14 13.77
N SER A 67 10.78 -0.10 12.48
CA SER A 67 11.17 0.78 11.37
C SER A 67 10.06 0.91 10.33
N TRP A 68 10.08 2.02 9.60
CA TRP A 68 9.15 2.26 8.51
C TRP A 68 9.29 1.20 7.41
N ASP A 69 10.52 0.80 7.09
CA ASP A 69 10.76 -0.22 6.06
C ASP A 69 10.20 -1.59 6.44
N HIS A 70 10.23 -1.96 7.73
CA HIS A 70 9.61 -3.20 8.19
C HIS A 70 8.08 -3.12 8.06
N LEU A 71 7.46 -2.02 8.47
CA LEU A 71 6.01 -1.80 8.33
C LEU A 71 5.58 -1.88 6.87
N LYS A 72 6.30 -1.18 5.99
CA LYS A 72 6.06 -1.11 4.55
C LYS A 72 6.10 -2.49 3.91
N ARG A 73 7.09 -3.31 4.27
CA ARG A 73 7.22 -4.69 3.79
C ARG A 73 6.01 -5.54 4.18
N MET A 74 5.66 -5.55 5.46
CA MET A 74 4.50 -6.34 5.93
C MET A 74 3.19 -5.87 5.31
N PHE A 75 3.02 -4.56 5.13
CA PHE A 75 1.87 -3.99 4.44
C PHE A 75 1.76 -4.49 3.00
N LEU A 76 2.86 -4.43 2.24
CA LEU A 76 2.88 -4.92 0.85
C LEU A 76 2.69 -6.44 0.78
N GLU A 77 3.28 -7.22 1.68
CA GLU A 77 3.06 -8.67 1.73
C GLU A 77 1.59 -9.03 1.98
N LYS A 78 0.91 -8.27 2.85
CA LYS A 78 -0.51 -8.49 3.17
C LYS A 78 -1.43 -8.07 2.02
N PHE A 79 -1.24 -6.87 1.47
CA PHE A 79 -2.16 -6.24 0.53
C PHE A 79 -1.71 -6.31 -0.93
N PHE A 80 -0.54 -6.89 -1.20
CA PHE A 80 -0.04 -7.20 -2.54
C PHE A 80 0.85 -8.47 -2.52
N PRO A 81 0.31 -9.63 -2.10
CA PRO A 81 1.09 -10.86 -2.05
C PRO A 81 1.59 -11.25 -3.44
N ALA A 82 2.77 -11.87 -3.50
CA ALA A 82 3.40 -12.35 -4.74
C ALA A 82 2.51 -13.33 -5.54
N SER A 83 1.52 -13.95 -4.89
CA SER A 83 0.48 -14.75 -5.56
C SER A 83 -0.33 -13.92 -6.56
N ARG A 84 -0.64 -12.64 -6.28
CA ARG A 84 -1.28 -11.74 -7.26
C ARG A 84 -0.38 -11.51 -8.46
N THR A 85 0.92 -11.30 -8.25
CA THR A 85 1.90 -11.16 -9.35
C THR A 85 1.95 -12.41 -10.22
N THR A 86 1.80 -13.59 -9.60
CA THR A 86 1.80 -14.88 -10.32
C THR A 86 0.49 -15.10 -11.08
N THR A 87 -0.66 -14.74 -10.52
CA THR A 87 -1.96 -14.78 -11.21
C THR A 87 -2.00 -13.80 -12.37
N ILE A 88 -1.58 -12.55 -12.19
CA ILE A 88 -1.50 -11.56 -13.29
C ILE A 88 -0.59 -12.09 -14.42
N ARG A 89 0.57 -12.67 -14.07
CA ARG A 89 1.48 -13.27 -15.07
C ARG A 89 0.82 -14.45 -15.80
N LYS A 90 0.08 -15.30 -15.10
CA LYS A 90 -0.68 -16.41 -15.71
C LYS A 90 -1.83 -15.90 -16.59
N ASP A 91 -2.57 -14.90 -16.15
CA ASP A 91 -3.67 -14.30 -16.91
C ASP A 91 -3.13 -13.68 -18.20
N ILE A 92 -2.06 -12.87 -18.11
CA ILE A 92 -1.37 -12.31 -19.30
C ILE A 92 -0.86 -13.41 -20.23
N SER A 93 -0.30 -14.50 -19.69
CA SER A 93 0.20 -15.62 -20.50
C SER A 93 -0.93 -16.49 -21.08
N GLY A 94 -2.15 -16.36 -20.57
CA GLY A 94 -3.35 -17.03 -21.04
C GLY A 94 -4.18 -16.20 -22.03
N ILE A 95 -3.84 -14.91 -22.25
CA ILE A 95 -4.49 -14.08 -23.27
C ILE A 95 -4.11 -14.64 -24.63
N ARG A 96 -5.07 -15.33 -25.27
CA ARG A 96 -4.98 -15.73 -26.67
C ARG A 96 -5.80 -14.75 -27.47
N GLN A 97 -5.15 -13.96 -28.32
CA GLN A 97 -5.86 -13.09 -29.26
C GLN A 97 -6.76 -13.97 -30.13
N LEU A 98 -8.07 -13.73 -30.08
CA LEU A 98 -9.02 -14.44 -30.93
C LEU A 98 -8.92 -13.87 -32.35
N GLY A 99 -8.99 -14.73 -33.36
CA GLY A 99 -8.85 -14.32 -34.77
C GLY A 99 -9.96 -13.35 -35.15
N GLY A 100 -9.66 -12.06 -35.16
CA GLY A 100 -10.62 -10.97 -35.39
C GLY A 100 -10.47 -9.78 -34.44
N GLU A 101 -9.70 -9.90 -33.36
CA GLU A 101 -9.43 -8.77 -32.46
C GLU A 101 -8.44 -7.79 -33.12
N SER A 102 -8.94 -6.61 -33.49
CA SER A 102 -8.13 -5.47 -33.88
C SER A 102 -7.40 -4.91 -32.66
N LEU A 103 -6.10 -4.67 -32.79
CA LEU A 103 -5.26 -4.10 -31.73
C LEU A 103 -5.30 -2.55 -31.71
N TYR A 104 -6.15 -1.96 -32.53
CA TYR A 104 -6.37 -0.52 -32.64
C TYR A 104 -7.88 -0.20 -32.67
N GLU A 105 -8.27 0.89 -32.02
CA GLU A 105 -9.41 1.72 -32.46
C GLU A 105 -8.92 2.70 -33.53
#